data_AF-A0A366ZUV5-F1
#
_entry.id   AF-A0A366ZUV5-F1
#
_cell.length_a   1.000
_cell.length_b   1.000
_cell.length_c   1.000
_cell.angle_alpha   90.00
_cell.angle_beta   90.00
_cell.angle_gamma   90.00
#
_symmetry.space_group_name_H-M   'P 1'
#
loop_
_entity.id
_entity.type
_entity.pdbx_description
1 polymer ?
#
loop_
_entity_poly.entity_id
_entity_poly.type
_entity_poly.pdbx_seq_one_letter_code
_entity_poly.pdbx_strand_id
1 'polypeptide(L)'
;MTDGTRAPTRELGDDATAEAAERAREELLTQCGTQLPLLAGIALLLVEPQRWSSDAWYGAAALLLVAGTAVWQYGTRHGQEGQAEVLVAEYAVLRSVDPGVGRRHVADETAKRFAWTRFIAWPLWLGAVGLLLVFGQWGRPAWALPGAVLVVVAAAVHLTAREREARAGRRWRADPPGPPRD
;
A
#
# COMPACT_ATOMS: atom_id res chain seq x y z
N MET A 1 10.06 42.25 9.43
CA MET A 1 9.20 41.76 8.33
C MET A 1 9.01 40.27 8.54
N THR A 2 7.91 39.87 9.16
CA THR A 2 7.51 38.46 9.31
C THR A 2 6.72 38.07 8.08
N ASP A 3 7.26 37.11 7.32
CA ASP A 3 6.66 36.60 6.08
C ASP A 3 5.38 35.83 6.41
N GLY A 4 4.23 36.48 6.24
CA GLY A 4 2.90 35.99 6.64
C GLY A 4 2.28 34.98 5.68
N THR A 5 3.09 34.30 4.86
CA THR A 5 2.62 33.36 3.83
C THR A 5 2.77 31.88 4.20
N ARG A 6 3.44 31.55 5.32
CA ARG A 6 3.45 30.16 5.82
C ARG A 6 2.11 29.84 6.47
N ALA A 7 1.35 28.96 5.81
CA ALA A 7 0.22 28.29 6.44
C ALA A 7 0.67 27.69 7.78
N PRO A 8 -0.13 27.80 8.85
CA PRO A 8 0.23 27.24 10.15
C PRO A 8 0.53 25.75 9.96
N THR A 9 1.78 25.36 10.21
CA THR A 9 2.19 23.95 10.26
C THR A 9 1.41 23.33 11.40
N ARG A 10 0.38 22.54 11.04
CA ARG A 10 -0.33 21.72 11.99
C ARG A 10 0.68 20.70 12.52
N GLU A 11 1.17 20.93 13.73
CA GLU A 11 1.94 19.92 14.45
C GLU A 11 1.00 18.76 14.78
N LEU A 12 1.51 17.53 14.63
CA LEU A 12 0.85 16.37 15.22
C LEU A 12 0.79 16.55 16.73
N GLY A 13 -0.41 16.74 17.28
CA GLY A 13 -0.62 16.73 18.73
C GLY A 13 -0.42 15.33 19.34
N ASP A 14 -0.74 15.20 20.63
CA ASP A 14 -0.64 13.92 21.38
C ASP A 14 -1.56 12.80 20.83
N ASP A 15 -2.43 13.09 19.86
CA ASP A 15 -3.32 12.14 19.18
C ASP A 15 -2.66 11.33 18.04
N ALA A 16 -1.34 11.19 18.05
CA ALA A 16 -0.58 10.40 17.06
C ALA A 16 -1.09 8.94 16.92
N THR A 17 -1.71 8.40 17.98
CA THR A 17 -2.36 7.07 17.97
C THR A 17 -3.64 7.04 17.15
N ALA A 18 -4.44 8.10 17.15
CA ALA A 18 -5.65 8.18 16.34
C ALA A 18 -5.32 8.29 14.84
N GLU A 19 -4.30 9.08 14.49
CA GLU A 19 -3.83 9.23 13.11
C GLU A 19 -3.17 7.94 12.58
N ALA A 20 -2.39 7.24 13.42
CA ALA A 20 -1.86 5.93 13.09
C ALA A 20 -2.98 4.91 12.83
N ALA A 21 -4.03 4.92 13.67
CA ALA A 21 -5.18 4.03 13.50
C ALA A 21 -5.99 4.34 12.23
N GLU A 22 -6.15 5.62 11.87
CA GLU A 22 -6.78 6.03 10.62
C GLU A 22 -5.96 5.55 9.42
N ARG A 23 -4.64 5.79 9.43
CA ARG A 23 -3.74 5.34 8.37
C ARG A 23 -3.74 3.82 8.22
N ALA A 24 -3.73 3.08 9.33
CA ALA A 24 -3.81 1.62 9.33
C ALA A 24 -5.11 1.13 8.68
N ARG A 25 -6.25 1.78 8.98
CA ARG A 25 -7.53 1.46 8.34
C ARG A 25 -7.50 1.72 6.83
N GLU A 26 -6.97 2.87 6.41
CA GLU A 26 -6.83 3.18 4.98
C GLU A 26 -5.94 2.15 4.26
N GLU A 27 -4.83 1.73 4.89
CA GLU A 27 -3.96 0.70 4.34
C GLU A 27 -4.67 -0.64 4.24
N LEU A 28 -5.33 -1.08 5.30
CA LEU A 28 -6.03 -2.35 5.34
C LEU A 28 -7.17 -2.38 4.31
N LEU A 29 -7.92 -1.29 4.17
CA LEU A 29 -8.95 -1.16 3.12
C LEU A 29 -8.35 -1.25 1.72
N THR A 30 -7.20 -0.59 1.49
CA THR A 30 -6.51 -0.64 0.20
C THR A 30 -5.95 -2.03 -0.08
N GLN A 31 -5.35 -2.68 0.91
CA GLN A 31 -4.82 -4.04 0.81
C GLN A 31 -5.95 -5.03 0.53
N CYS A 32 -7.03 -5.03 1.32
CA CYS A 32 -8.19 -5.90 1.09
C CYS A 32 -8.86 -5.64 -0.27
N GLY A 33 -9.03 -4.36 -0.64
CA GLY A 33 -9.64 -3.94 -1.90
C GLY A 33 -8.80 -4.25 -3.14
N THR A 34 -7.51 -4.57 -3.00
CA THR A 34 -6.62 -4.89 -4.13
C THR A 34 -6.16 -6.35 -4.13
N GLN A 35 -5.77 -6.90 -2.99
CA GLN A 35 -5.23 -8.24 -2.88
C GLN A 35 -6.31 -9.32 -3.04
N LEU A 36 -7.49 -9.15 -2.46
CA LEU A 36 -8.57 -10.15 -2.60
C LEU A 36 -9.06 -10.24 -4.07
N PRO A 37 -9.36 -9.12 -4.76
CA PRO A 37 -9.68 -9.18 -6.19
C PRO A 37 -8.54 -9.73 -7.05
N LEU A 38 -7.29 -9.39 -6.73
CA LEU A 38 -6.12 -9.92 -7.43
C LEU A 38 -6.07 -11.45 -7.31
N LEU A 39 -6.14 -12.00 -6.10
CA LEU A 39 -6.09 -13.44 -5.86
C LEU A 39 -7.26 -14.15 -6.54
N ALA A 40 -8.46 -13.59 -6.45
CA ALA A 40 -9.64 -14.11 -7.15
C ALA A 40 -9.44 -14.10 -8.68
N GLY A 41 -8.90 -13.02 -9.22
CA GLY A 41 -8.63 -12.88 -10.65
C GLY A 41 -7.56 -13.87 -11.15
N ILE A 42 -6.47 -14.05 -10.39
CA ILE A 42 -5.43 -15.05 -10.66
C ILE A 42 -6.03 -16.46 -10.64
N ALA A 43 -6.84 -16.78 -9.63
CA ALA A 43 -7.48 -18.09 -9.54
C ALA A 43 -8.38 -18.39 -10.75
N LEU A 44 -9.15 -17.39 -11.21
CA LEU A 44 -9.99 -17.51 -12.40
C LEU A 44 -9.19 -17.65 -13.70
N LEU A 45 -8.02 -17.02 -13.78
CA LEU A 45 -7.16 -17.05 -14.96
C LEU A 45 -6.35 -18.34 -15.09
N LEU A 46 -5.91 -18.91 -13.97
CA LEU A 46 -4.94 -20.01 -13.96
C LEU A 46 -5.54 -21.35 -13.58
N VAL A 47 -6.60 -21.40 -12.77
CA VAL A 47 -7.13 -22.65 -12.22
C VAL A 47 -8.39 -23.08 -12.98
N GLU A 48 -8.37 -24.29 -13.55
CA GLU A 48 -9.57 -24.87 -14.15
C GLU A 48 -10.64 -25.09 -13.08
N PRO A 49 -11.91 -24.67 -13.28
CA PRO A 49 -12.97 -24.83 -12.29
C PRO A 49 -13.16 -26.28 -11.80
N GLN A 50 -12.90 -27.26 -12.67
CA GLN A 50 -13.00 -28.69 -12.34
C GLN A 50 -11.88 -29.19 -11.41
N ARG A 51 -10.76 -28.46 -11.29
CA ARG A 51 -9.62 -28.78 -10.42
C ARG A 51 -9.64 -28.01 -9.10
N TRP A 52 -10.66 -27.19 -8.86
CA TRP A 52 -10.74 -26.38 -7.65
C TRP A 52 -10.70 -27.22 -6.37
N SER A 53 -11.16 -28.48 -6.37
CA SER A 53 -11.07 -29.33 -5.17
C SER A 53 -9.64 -29.78 -4.82
N SER A 54 -8.73 -29.92 -5.79
CA SER A 54 -7.34 -30.33 -5.56
C SER A 54 -6.38 -29.13 -5.47
N ASP A 55 -6.61 -28.07 -6.26
CA ASP A 55 -5.73 -26.91 -6.35
C ASP A 55 -6.17 -25.74 -5.42
N ALA A 56 -7.34 -25.84 -4.76
CA ALA A 56 -7.79 -24.85 -3.77
C ALA A 56 -6.80 -24.65 -2.61
N TRP A 57 -5.95 -25.62 -2.32
CA TRP A 57 -4.94 -25.51 -1.27
C TRP A 57 -3.93 -24.39 -1.53
N TYR A 58 -3.58 -24.11 -2.78
CA TYR A 58 -2.68 -22.99 -3.11
C TYR A 58 -3.37 -21.63 -2.91
N GLY A 59 -4.63 -21.51 -3.33
CA GLY A 59 -5.44 -20.30 -3.09
C GLY A 59 -5.67 -20.07 -1.61
N ALA A 60 -5.99 -21.13 -0.85
CA ALA A 60 -6.14 -21.09 0.59
C ALA A 60 -4.82 -20.74 1.30
N ALA A 61 -3.69 -21.30 0.88
CA ALA A 61 -2.38 -20.98 1.42
C ALA A 61 -2.01 -19.51 1.17
N ALA A 62 -2.25 -18.98 -0.04
CA ALA A 62 -2.01 -17.57 -0.35
C ALA A 62 -2.90 -16.64 0.48
N LEU A 63 -4.19 -16.96 0.61
CA LEU A 63 -5.13 -16.23 1.47
C LEU A 63 -4.72 -16.28 2.95
N LEU A 64 -4.31 -17.44 3.46
CA LEU A 64 -3.83 -17.62 4.82
C LEU A 64 -2.54 -16.84 5.07
N LEU A 65 -1.66 -16.75 4.08
CA LEU A 65 -0.41 -16.00 4.19
C LEU A 65 -0.70 -14.49 4.23
N VAL A 66 -1.60 -14.00 3.37
CA VAL A 66 -2.08 -12.60 3.41
C VAL A 66 -2.77 -12.30 4.74
N ALA A 67 -3.74 -13.12 5.15
CA ALA A 67 -4.45 -12.97 6.41
C ALA A 67 -3.50 -13.05 7.62
N GLY A 68 -2.54 -13.98 7.60
CA GLY A 68 -1.52 -14.15 8.63
C GLY A 68 -0.61 -12.93 8.75
N THR A 69 -0.18 -12.35 7.62
CA THR A 69 0.61 -11.11 7.65
C THR A 69 -0.19 -9.93 8.20
N ALA A 70 -1.46 -9.79 7.81
CA ALA A 70 -2.33 -8.74 8.36
C ALA A 70 -2.60 -8.94 9.87
N VAL A 71 -2.90 -10.16 10.30
CA VAL A 71 -3.11 -10.49 11.72
C VAL A 71 -1.84 -10.26 12.52
N TRP A 72 -0.66 -10.57 11.99
CA TRP A 72 0.59 -10.32 12.67
C TRP A 72 0.88 -8.81 12.80
N GLN A 73 0.74 -8.06 11.69
CA GLN A 73 0.99 -6.61 11.65
C GLN A 73 0.03 -5.83 12.54
N TYR A 74 -1.26 -6.17 12.53
CA TYR A 74 -2.31 -5.39 13.17
C TYR A 74 -2.86 -6.01 14.46
N GLY A 75 -2.65 -7.30 14.70
CA GLY A 75 -3.22 -8.04 15.83
C GLY A 75 -2.25 -8.32 16.97
N THR A 76 -0.94 -8.16 16.77
CA THR A 76 0.06 -8.37 17.83
C THR A 76 0.58 -7.04 18.37
N ARG A 77 0.79 -6.92 19.68
CA ARG A 77 1.39 -5.72 20.30
C ARG A 77 2.75 -5.37 19.68
N HIS A 78 3.57 -6.37 19.42
CA HIS A 78 4.89 -6.18 18.83
C HIS A 78 4.82 -5.65 17.39
N GLY A 79 3.86 -6.14 16.60
CA GLY A 79 3.57 -5.58 15.27
C GLY A 79 3.05 -4.16 15.36
N GLN A 80 2.10 -3.89 16.26
CA GLN A 80 1.49 -2.57 16.46
C GLN A 80 2.49 -1.51 16.92
N GLU A 81 3.37 -1.81 17.86
CA GLU A 81 4.38 -0.87 18.37
C GLU A 81 5.38 -0.48 17.28
N GLY A 82 5.87 -1.43 16.48
CA GLY A 82 6.75 -1.15 15.35
C GLY A 82 6.03 -0.47 14.17
N GLN A 83 4.74 -0.72 14.00
CA GLN A 83 3.92 -0.10 12.95
C GLN A 83 3.50 1.32 13.31
N ALA A 84 3.22 1.63 14.58
CA ALA A 84 2.68 2.94 14.97
C ALA A 84 3.60 4.09 14.56
N GLU A 85 4.91 3.96 14.80
CA GLU A 85 5.89 4.99 14.40
C GLU A 85 5.94 5.16 12.87
N VAL A 86 5.90 4.05 12.14
CA VAL A 86 5.89 4.06 10.67
C VAL A 86 4.59 4.67 10.14
N LEU A 87 3.43 4.33 10.71
CA LEU A 87 2.12 4.83 10.29
C LEU A 87 1.98 6.32 10.55
N VAL A 88 2.51 6.81 11.68
CA VAL A 88 2.60 8.25 11.98
C VAL A 88 3.49 8.95 10.97
N ALA A 89 4.68 8.40 10.68
CA ALA A 89 5.58 8.95 9.68
C ALA A 89 4.95 8.96 8.28
N GLU A 90 4.25 7.91 7.89
CA GLU A 90 3.52 7.82 6.62
C GLU A 90 2.40 8.86 6.54
N TYR A 91 1.58 8.97 7.59
CA TYR A 91 0.55 9.98 7.67
C TYR A 91 1.15 11.38 7.53
N ALA A 92 2.23 11.67 8.26
CA ALA A 92 2.93 12.94 8.20
C ALA A 92 3.41 13.27 6.79
N VAL A 93 4.03 12.31 6.09
CA VAL A 93 4.47 12.47 4.70
C VAL A 93 3.29 12.69 3.74
N LEU A 94 2.23 11.89 3.86
CA LEU A 94 1.06 11.95 3.00
C LEU A 94 0.31 13.28 3.13
N ARG A 95 0.19 13.78 4.36
CA ARG A 95 -0.52 15.02 4.70
C ARG A 95 0.39 16.26 4.74
N SER A 96 1.70 16.07 4.62
CA SER A 96 2.72 17.14 4.71
C SER A 96 2.61 17.94 6.01
N VAL A 97 2.46 17.23 7.13
CA VAL A 97 2.38 17.78 8.49
C VAL A 97 3.64 17.46 9.29
N ASP A 98 3.98 18.28 10.28
CA ASP A 98 5.17 18.06 11.10
C ASP A 98 4.93 16.89 12.09
N PRO A 99 5.69 15.79 12.03
CA PRO A 99 5.52 14.64 12.92
C PRO A 99 5.98 14.92 14.35
N GLY A 100 6.59 16.08 14.61
CA GLY A 100 7.11 16.48 15.91
C GLY A 100 8.58 16.12 16.13
N VAL A 101 9.11 16.54 17.27
CA VAL A 101 10.52 16.35 17.65
C VAL A 101 10.85 14.86 17.75
N GLY A 102 11.99 14.45 17.16
CA GLY A 102 12.48 13.06 17.19
C GLY A 102 11.90 12.12 16.13
N ARG A 103 10.81 12.48 15.44
CA ARG A 103 10.15 11.62 14.42
C ARG A 103 10.43 12.00 12.97
N ARG A 104 11.06 13.15 12.74
CA ARG A 104 11.32 13.68 11.38
C ARG A 104 12.24 12.79 10.54
N HIS A 105 13.26 12.18 11.16
CA HIS A 105 14.14 11.24 10.47
C HIS A 105 13.36 10.05 9.88
N VAL A 106 12.39 9.51 10.62
CA VAL A 106 11.55 8.40 10.16
C VAL A 106 10.61 8.85 9.03
N ALA A 107 10.07 10.07 9.11
CA ALA A 107 9.29 10.66 8.02
C ALA A 107 10.14 10.87 6.76
N ASP A 108 11.41 11.25 6.88
CA ASP A 108 12.32 11.40 5.75
C ASP A 108 12.66 10.07 5.06
N GLU A 109 12.99 9.05 5.85
CA GLU A 109 13.21 7.70 5.31
C GLU A 109 11.93 7.14 4.68
N THR A 110 10.76 7.43 5.26
CA THR A 110 9.46 7.08 4.69
C THR A 110 9.19 7.79 3.37
N ALA A 111 9.48 9.09 3.27
CA ALA A 111 9.33 9.86 2.04
C ALA A 111 10.26 9.36 0.93
N LYS A 112 11.50 8.98 1.28
CA LYS A 112 12.45 8.34 0.38
C LYS A 112 11.94 6.98 -0.09
N ARG A 113 11.42 6.16 0.83
CA ARG A 113 10.78 4.88 0.50
C ARG A 113 9.64 5.09 -0.49
N PHE A 114 8.68 5.96 -0.20
CA PHE A 114 7.57 6.27 -1.09
C PHE A 114 8.01 6.71 -2.49
N ALA A 115 9.00 7.60 -2.57
CA ALA A 115 9.55 8.03 -3.86
C ALA A 115 10.16 6.86 -4.65
N TRP A 116 10.78 5.91 -3.96
CA TRP A 116 11.41 4.75 -4.58
C TRP A 116 10.43 3.61 -4.92
N THR A 117 9.38 3.42 -4.13
CA THR A 117 8.39 2.33 -4.28
C THR A 117 7.75 2.32 -5.66
N ARG A 118 7.57 3.48 -6.31
CA ARG A 118 7.09 3.55 -7.70
C ARG A 118 7.97 2.72 -8.66
N PHE A 119 9.29 2.81 -8.52
CA PHE A 119 10.24 2.14 -9.42
C PHE A 119 10.23 0.62 -9.26
N ILE A 120 9.85 0.11 -8.08
CA ILE A 120 9.70 -1.33 -7.84
C ILE A 120 8.31 -1.82 -8.21
N ALA A 121 7.27 -1.08 -7.81
CA ALA A 121 5.88 -1.50 -7.96
C ALA A 121 5.49 -1.66 -9.44
N TRP A 122 5.93 -0.73 -10.31
CA TRP A 122 5.59 -0.78 -11.74
C TRP A 122 6.13 -2.03 -12.45
N PRO A 123 7.44 -2.34 -12.42
CA PRO A 123 7.96 -3.56 -13.05
C PRO A 123 7.35 -4.83 -12.49
N LEU A 124 7.14 -4.91 -11.16
CA LEU A 124 6.54 -6.09 -10.54
C LEU A 124 5.12 -6.33 -11.05
N TRP A 125 4.29 -5.29 -11.11
CA TRP A 125 2.92 -5.41 -11.61
C TRP A 125 2.87 -5.69 -13.11
N LEU A 126 3.73 -5.06 -13.91
CA LEU A 126 3.83 -5.36 -15.34
C LEU A 126 4.28 -6.81 -15.57
N GLY A 127 5.23 -7.31 -14.78
CA GLY A 127 5.66 -8.70 -14.81
C GLY A 127 4.53 -9.67 -14.44
N ALA A 128 3.79 -9.37 -13.37
CA ALA A 128 2.66 -10.20 -12.95
C ALA A 128 1.53 -10.22 -14.00
N VAL A 129 1.15 -9.06 -14.56
CA VAL A 129 0.16 -8.99 -15.64
C VAL A 129 0.66 -9.70 -16.89
N GLY A 130 1.92 -9.52 -17.28
CA GLY A 130 2.54 -10.20 -18.41
C GLY A 130 2.52 -11.72 -18.26
N LEU A 131 2.85 -12.23 -17.07
CA LEU A 131 2.76 -13.65 -16.75
C LEU A 131 1.32 -14.16 -16.93
N LEU A 132 0.33 -13.42 -16.43
CA LEU A 132 -1.08 -13.80 -16.51
C LEU A 132 -1.63 -13.74 -17.95
N LEU A 133 -1.12 -12.83 -18.78
CA LEU A 133 -1.42 -12.79 -20.21
C LEU A 133 -0.85 -14.01 -20.94
N VAL A 134 0.33 -14.50 -20.56
CA VAL A 134 0.97 -15.67 -21.18
C VAL A 134 0.32 -16.98 -20.74
N PHE A 135 0.02 -17.13 -19.45
CA PHE A 135 -0.45 -18.37 -18.85
C PHE A 135 -1.96 -18.43 -18.62
N GLY A 136 -2.69 -17.36 -18.96
CA GLY A 136 -4.14 -17.31 -18.82
C GLY A 136 -4.86 -18.33 -19.69
N GLN A 137 -5.95 -18.90 -19.17
CA GLN A 137 -6.80 -19.86 -19.89
C GLN A 137 -7.70 -19.15 -20.93
N TRP A 138 -7.11 -18.41 -21.87
CA TRP A 138 -7.85 -17.60 -22.86
C TRP A 138 -8.76 -18.42 -23.78
N GLY A 139 -8.54 -19.73 -23.90
CA GLY A 139 -9.46 -20.66 -24.57
C GLY A 139 -10.82 -20.82 -23.87
N ARG A 140 -11.00 -20.28 -22.65
CA ARG A 140 -12.25 -20.28 -21.89
C ARG A 140 -12.63 -18.85 -21.48
N PRO A 141 -13.14 -18.03 -22.42
CA PRO A 141 -13.34 -16.60 -22.19
C PRO A 141 -14.32 -16.28 -21.06
N ALA A 142 -15.30 -17.15 -20.79
CA ALA A 142 -16.27 -16.97 -19.71
C ALA A 142 -15.63 -16.84 -18.31
N TRP A 143 -14.43 -17.41 -18.11
CA TRP A 143 -13.70 -17.36 -16.83
C TRP A 143 -12.48 -16.45 -16.92
N ALA A 144 -11.77 -16.50 -18.04
CA ALA A 144 -10.56 -15.70 -18.25
C ALA A 144 -10.87 -14.19 -18.27
N LEU A 145 -11.98 -13.75 -18.89
CA LEU A 145 -12.31 -12.33 -18.97
C LEU A 145 -12.62 -11.70 -17.60
N PRO A 146 -13.51 -12.26 -16.76
CA PRO A 146 -13.71 -11.75 -15.41
C PRO A 146 -12.43 -11.74 -14.59
N GLY A 147 -11.61 -12.80 -14.69
CA GLY A 147 -10.33 -12.87 -14.00
C GLY A 147 -9.35 -11.78 -14.41
N ALA A 148 -9.20 -11.56 -15.73
CA ALA A 148 -8.38 -10.48 -16.29
C ALA A 148 -8.84 -9.11 -15.83
N VAL A 149 -10.16 -8.84 -15.84
CA VAL A 149 -10.73 -7.58 -15.37
C VAL A 149 -10.39 -7.35 -13.90
N LEU A 150 -10.55 -8.35 -13.03
CA LEU A 150 -10.23 -8.23 -11.61
C LEU A 150 -8.74 -7.91 -11.39
N VAL A 151 -7.84 -8.60 -12.09
CA VAL A 151 -6.39 -8.36 -11.99
C VAL A 151 -6.05 -6.95 -12.46
N VAL A 152 -6.56 -6.53 -13.61
CA VAL A 152 -6.25 -5.20 -14.18
C VAL A 152 -6.78 -4.09 -13.27
N VAL A 153 -8.01 -4.22 -12.76
CA VAL A 153 -8.59 -3.24 -11.83
C VAL A 153 -7.78 -3.19 -10.53
N ALA A 154 -7.44 -4.34 -9.94
CA ALA A 154 -6.61 -4.41 -8.74
C ALA A 154 -5.23 -3.75 -8.96
N ALA A 155 -4.59 -4.04 -10.09
CA ALA A 155 -3.31 -3.45 -10.48
C ALA A 155 -3.42 -1.93 -10.63
N ALA A 156 -4.45 -1.44 -11.33
CA ALA A 156 -4.67 -0.01 -11.53
C ALA A 156 -4.89 0.74 -10.21
N VAL A 157 -5.73 0.20 -9.31
CA VAL A 157 -5.97 0.78 -7.99
C VAL A 157 -4.68 0.80 -7.17
N HIS A 158 -3.95 -0.31 -7.13
CA HIS A 158 -2.69 -0.42 -6.39
C HIS A 158 -1.63 0.55 -6.91
N LEU A 159 -1.40 0.59 -8.23
CA LEU A 159 -0.45 1.51 -8.85
C LEU A 159 -0.83 2.97 -8.64
N THR A 160 -2.12 3.30 -8.64
CA THR A 160 -2.61 4.65 -8.34
C THR A 160 -2.32 5.03 -6.89
N ALA A 161 -2.54 4.12 -5.94
CA ALA A 161 -2.19 4.35 -4.54
C ALA A 161 -0.68 4.59 -4.37
N ARG A 162 0.16 3.74 -4.96
CA ARG A 162 1.63 3.91 -4.94
C ARG A 162 2.11 5.18 -5.63
N GLU A 163 1.42 5.62 -6.67
CA GLU A 163 1.75 6.88 -7.32
C GLU A 163 1.40 8.10 -6.44
N ARG A 164 0.29 8.04 -5.69
CA ARG A 164 -0.06 9.08 -4.70
C ARG A 164 0.99 9.16 -3.60
N GLU A 165 1.41 8.02 -3.05
CA GLU A 165 2.49 7.94 -2.06
C GLU A 165 3.79 8.52 -2.64
N ALA A 166 4.19 8.10 -3.83
CA ALA A 166 5.43 8.56 -4.46
C ALA A 166 5.42 10.08 -4.70
N ARG A 167 4.27 10.66 -5.08
CA ARG A 167 4.10 12.11 -5.19
C ARG A 167 4.21 12.80 -3.84
N ALA A 168 3.60 12.24 -2.80
CA ALA A 168 3.71 12.77 -1.45
C ALA A 168 5.17 12.75 -0.95
N GLY A 169 5.88 11.63 -1.13
CA GLY A 169 7.30 11.52 -0.79
C GLY A 169 8.17 12.53 -1.56
N ARG A 170 7.89 12.77 -2.85
CA ARG A 170 8.59 13.81 -3.63
C ARG A 170 8.29 15.23 -3.12
N ARG A 171 7.03 15.53 -2.81
CA ARG A 171 6.63 16.83 -2.25
C ARG A 171 7.29 17.08 -0.90
N TRP A 172 7.24 16.10 0.00
CA TRP A 172 7.90 16.16 1.31
C TRP A 172 9.39 16.46 1.19
N ARG A 173 10.09 15.80 0.26
CA ARG A 173 11.53 16.03 0.06
C ARG A 173 11.86 17.39 -0.54
N ALA A 174 10.94 17.99 -1.29
CA ALA A 174 11.13 19.31 -1.89
C ALA A 174 10.83 20.44 -0.89
N ASP A 175 9.81 20.25 -0.06
CA ASP A 175 9.36 21.23 0.93
C ASP A 175 8.90 20.52 2.22
N PRO A 176 9.84 20.14 3.10
CA PRO A 176 9.50 19.46 4.33
C PRO A 176 8.90 20.43 5.35
N PRO A 177 7.81 20.07 6.05
CA PRO A 177 7.24 20.90 7.10
C PRO A 177 8.16 21.00 8.32
N GLY A 178 8.08 22.14 9.01
CA GLY A 178 8.85 22.47 10.22
C GLY A 178 9.98 23.47 9.99
N PRO A 179 10.76 23.82 11.04
CA PRO A 179 11.95 24.66 10.92
C PRO A 179 12.99 24.06 9.95
N PRO A 180 13.86 24.92 9.37
CA PRO A 180 14.94 24.48 8.50
C PRO A 180 15.77 23.37 9.14
N ARG A 181 16.26 22.47 8.30
CA ARG A 181 17.20 21.43 8.71
C ARG A 181 18.59 22.02 8.63
N ASP A 182 19.35 21.89 9.70
CA ASP A 182 20.77 22.22 9.74
C ASP A 182 21.60 21.20 8.93
#